data_AF-A0A8C4DEK2-F1
#
_entry.id   AF-A0A8C4DEK2-F1
#
_cell.length_a   1.000
_cell.length_b   1.000
_cell.length_c   1.000
_cell.angle_alpha   90.00
_cell.angle_beta   90.00
_cell.angle_gamma   90.00
#
_symmetry.space_group_name_H-M   'P 1'
#
loop_
_entity.id
_entity.type
_entity.pdbx_description
1 polymer ?
#
loop_
_entity_poly.entity_id
_entity_poly.type
_entity_poly.pdbx_seq_one_letter_code
_entity_poly.pdbx_strand_id
1 'polypeptide(L)'
;MEGHVFALLLCITAAASASSQTCDPNLDNDHPWDYVSEKIGCWTSFVRQDKAEVHILNVNFDETETKVFSLEMTNARPMNLILTSSDKAHCLPKLNTGVNIYVHSNSNIVLYSNPSENNIHRQVFPTQEEELVRWATQEFGGVTSFTTVRNLKEISSTGIDGTKPGTHDCILKNEDPSEKHFMKIERISLFNSCSPKPQNHRDEAELHIINIRENANIRNVSLRIDKENTNVFLRGPNGTKWIFINPTHTRFGSNNEILLLTTGTQRVPPPLTLNSDNAKEVQRRALEYFKVSTFTSYTEFIPSDSMILLVLGKKENTAVTDIPITTNAPNQMPLLMQLYTSPDYRSPLDPNTKVQSDKRIYAEISGHIFGDFVLTIKVIRCFVHSEGSCPARKELPFIPEACFLNSCPNSTRLSFSLDQLQGLTSTTWDLECSVKLCYSEKCVDGGRVKRNLEVTQQGLPPPTPPCIDFGLPGVLGIAFGGFLIGVLLIGALWFIKIKTGYPTGLDISSTAANLPGCPCSGAKRQPVSTNPSPSENSSANASIGSTQSTPTSSMA
;
A
#
# COMPACT_ATOMS: atom_id res chain seq x y z
N MET A 1 64.23 60.91 -8.70
CA MET A 1 62.88 61.29 -8.27
C MET A 1 62.13 61.84 -9.47
N GLU A 2 60.96 61.37 -9.85
CA GLU A 2 60.34 60.05 -9.63
C GLU A 2 59.21 59.95 -10.66
N GLY A 3 59.15 58.84 -11.42
CA GLY A 3 58.21 58.70 -12.53
C GLY A 3 56.94 57.96 -12.09
N HIS A 4 55.78 58.60 -12.21
CA HIS A 4 54.50 57.91 -12.03
C HIS A 4 54.04 57.21 -13.31
N VAL A 5 54.17 55.89 -13.32
CA VAL A 5 53.55 55.00 -14.30
C VAL A 5 52.11 54.72 -13.87
N PHE A 6 51.14 55.03 -14.74
CA PHE A 6 49.76 54.60 -14.56
C PHE A 6 49.64 53.09 -14.87
N ALA A 7 49.46 52.26 -13.85
CA ALA A 7 49.19 50.83 -14.02
C ALA A 7 47.69 50.61 -14.25
N LEU A 8 47.32 50.25 -15.48
CA LEU A 8 45.94 49.89 -15.82
C LEU A 8 45.69 48.42 -15.39
N LEU A 9 44.93 48.20 -14.31
CA LEU A 9 44.54 46.83 -13.92
C LEU A 9 43.47 46.27 -14.87
N LEU A 10 43.91 45.42 -15.80
CA LEU A 10 43.03 44.57 -16.59
C LEU A 10 42.53 43.39 -15.73
N CYS A 11 41.35 43.55 -15.13
CA CYS A 11 40.63 42.45 -14.50
C CYS A 11 40.11 41.48 -15.58
N ILE A 12 40.94 40.51 -15.98
CA ILE A 12 40.49 39.37 -16.78
C ILE A 12 39.66 38.47 -15.88
N THR A 13 38.34 38.57 -16.01
CA THR A 13 37.41 37.57 -15.46
C THR A 13 37.57 36.28 -16.26
N ALA A 14 38.52 35.46 -15.85
CA ALA A 14 38.61 34.08 -16.28
C ALA A 14 37.35 33.35 -15.80
N ALA A 15 36.34 33.27 -16.67
CA ALA A 15 35.22 32.37 -16.50
C ALA A 15 35.76 30.94 -16.58
N ALA A 16 36.17 30.41 -15.43
CA ALA A 16 36.48 29.01 -15.26
C ALA A 16 35.19 28.21 -15.44
N SER A 17 34.84 27.92 -16.68
CA SER A 17 33.87 26.89 -17.02
C SER A 17 34.41 25.57 -16.46
N ALA A 18 33.94 25.21 -15.26
CA ALA A 18 34.24 23.92 -14.66
C ALA A 18 33.82 22.85 -15.68
N SER A 19 34.81 22.16 -16.25
CA SER A 19 34.58 21.17 -17.30
C SER A 19 33.82 20.00 -16.70
N SER A 20 32.49 20.02 -16.85
CA SER A 20 31.58 18.96 -16.44
C SER A 20 32.08 17.61 -16.96
N GLN A 21 32.29 16.64 -16.08
CA GLN A 21 32.99 15.40 -16.43
C GLN A 21 32.06 14.46 -17.21
N THR A 22 32.08 14.55 -18.54
CA THR A 22 31.40 13.60 -19.45
C THR A 22 32.26 12.37 -19.73
N CYS A 23 31.63 11.24 -20.06
CA CYS A 23 32.31 10.04 -20.56
C CYS A 23 31.67 9.55 -21.87
N ASP A 24 32.49 8.93 -22.73
CA ASP A 24 32.02 8.26 -23.94
C ASP A 24 31.55 6.83 -23.57
N PRO A 25 30.28 6.46 -23.85
CA PRO A 25 29.72 5.18 -23.44
C PRO A 25 30.22 4.05 -24.34
N ASN A 26 30.62 2.94 -23.72
CA ASN A 26 31.11 1.74 -24.40
C ASN A 26 30.33 0.52 -23.92
N LEU A 27 30.43 -0.60 -24.63
CA LEU A 27 29.89 -1.87 -24.14
C LEU A 27 30.70 -2.28 -22.89
N ASP A 28 30.08 -2.20 -21.72
CA ASP A 28 30.72 -2.45 -20.43
C ASP A 28 29.89 -3.49 -19.65
N ASN A 29 30.59 -4.46 -19.04
CA ASN A 29 29.97 -5.51 -18.25
C ASN A 29 29.68 -5.07 -16.81
N ASP A 30 30.25 -3.94 -16.33
CA ASP A 30 30.12 -3.49 -14.93
C ASP A 30 29.15 -2.32 -14.74
N HIS A 31 27.89 -2.48 -15.19
CA HIS A 31 26.84 -1.47 -15.01
C HIS A 31 26.10 -1.61 -13.66
N PRO A 32 25.49 -0.52 -13.13
CA PRO A 32 24.73 -0.58 -11.88
C PRO A 32 23.25 -0.99 -12.04
N TRP A 33 22.77 -1.15 -13.28
CA TRP A 33 21.37 -1.51 -13.57
C TRP A 33 21.22 -3.03 -13.71
N ASP A 34 20.99 -3.72 -12.59
CA ASP A 34 20.90 -5.19 -12.55
C ASP A 34 19.79 -5.78 -13.44
N TYR A 35 18.79 -4.97 -13.81
CA TYR A 35 17.56 -5.49 -14.39
C TYR A 35 16.98 -4.62 -15.51
N VAL A 36 16.79 -5.23 -16.68
CA VAL A 36 15.92 -4.75 -17.75
C VAL A 36 15.03 -5.91 -18.17
N SER A 37 13.72 -5.80 -17.92
CA SER A 37 12.75 -6.81 -18.31
C SER A 37 11.76 -6.28 -19.33
N GLU A 38 11.77 -6.95 -20.46
CA GLU A 38 10.78 -6.83 -21.52
C GLU A 38 9.68 -7.86 -21.27
N LYS A 39 8.83 -7.51 -20.30
CA LYS A 39 7.41 -7.91 -20.14
C LYS A 39 7.03 -9.34 -19.71
N ILE A 40 5.77 -9.35 -19.24
CA ILE A 40 4.79 -10.43 -19.16
C ILE A 40 5.24 -11.70 -18.42
N GLY A 41 4.64 -11.90 -17.25
CA GLY A 41 4.80 -13.10 -16.44
C GLY A 41 3.59 -13.38 -15.56
N CYS A 42 3.66 -14.51 -14.86
CA CYS A 42 2.81 -14.81 -13.74
C CYS A 42 3.60 -15.58 -12.67
N TRP A 43 3.15 -15.49 -11.42
CA TRP A 43 3.64 -16.28 -10.31
C TRP A 43 2.47 -16.58 -9.35
N THR A 44 2.27 -17.85 -9.01
CA THR A 44 1.07 -18.37 -8.33
C THR A 44 1.42 -19.23 -7.12
N SER A 45 0.41 -19.64 -6.34
CA SER A 45 0.55 -20.65 -5.29
C SER A 45 0.48 -22.10 -5.80
N PHE A 46 0.42 -22.33 -7.12
CA PHE A 46 0.14 -23.66 -7.66
C PHE A 46 1.32 -24.63 -7.49
N VAL A 47 1.03 -25.83 -6.99
CA VAL A 47 1.90 -27.01 -6.99
C VAL A 47 1.03 -28.23 -7.29
N ARG A 48 1.55 -29.20 -8.05
CA ARG A 48 0.88 -30.46 -8.32
C ARG A 48 0.74 -31.34 -7.07
N GLN A 49 -0.14 -32.33 -7.15
CA GLN A 49 -0.38 -33.31 -6.07
C GLN A 49 0.85 -34.17 -5.72
N ASP A 50 1.75 -34.39 -6.68
CA ASP A 50 3.04 -35.06 -6.51
C ASP A 50 4.16 -34.12 -6.01
N LYS A 51 3.79 -32.89 -5.61
CA LYS A 51 4.68 -31.79 -5.19
C LYS A 51 5.57 -31.24 -6.31
N ALA A 52 5.29 -31.55 -7.58
CA ALA A 52 6.03 -30.96 -8.68
C ALA A 52 5.51 -29.56 -9.04
N GLU A 53 6.42 -28.61 -9.19
CA GLU A 53 6.13 -27.26 -9.68
C GLU A 53 6.02 -27.27 -11.22
N VAL A 54 5.38 -26.25 -11.81
CA VAL A 54 5.18 -26.12 -13.27
C VAL A 54 5.60 -24.73 -13.71
N HIS A 55 6.72 -24.64 -14.44
CA HIS A 55 7.29 -23.37 -14.88
C HIS A 55 7.32 -23.31 -16.40
N ILE A 56 6.92 -22.16 -16.95
CA ILE A 56 7.04 -21.85 -18.37
C ILE A 56 8.12 -20.78 -18.54
N LEU A 57 9.11 -21.06 -19.38
CA LEU A 57 10.18 -20.14 -19.74
C LEU A 57 10.14 -19.89 -21.25
N ASN A 58 9.86 -18.64 -21.64
CA ASN A 58 9.92 -18.17 -23.02
C ASN A 58 11.23 -17.39 -23.21
N VAL A 59 12.13 -17.86 -24.08
CA VAL A 59 13.43 -17.23 -24.31
C VAL A 59 13.51 -16.58 -25.70
N ASN A 60 13.87 -15.31 -25.75
CA ASN A 60 14.05 -14.54 -26.98
C ASN A 60 15.50 -13.99 -27.05
N PHE A 61 16.05 -13.80 -28.24
CA PHE A 61 17.44 -13.37 -28.40
C PHE A 61 17.61 -12.35 -29.52
N ASP A 62 18.53 -11.42 -29.33
CA ASP A 62 18.88 -10.45 -30.37
C ASP A 62 19.68 -11.07 -31.51
N GLU A 63 19.80 -10.34 -32.62
CA GLU A 63 20.61 -10.73 -33.78
C GLU A 63 22.09 -10.84 -33.39
N THR A 64 22.45 -12.00 -32.86
CA THR A 64 23.76 -12.41 -32.37
C THR A 64 24.10 -13.74 -33.01
N GLU A 65 25.38 -13.95 -33.35
CA GLU A 65 25.80 -15.12 -34.14
C GLU A 65 25.63 -16.46 -33.40
N THR A 66 25.59 -16.45 -32.06
CA THR A 66 25.48 -17.65 -31.22
C THR A 66 24.55 -17.46 -30.02
N LYS A 67 23.29 -17.88 -30.19
CA LYS A 67 22.24 -17.84 -29.16
C LYS A 67 22.38 -19.04 -28.21
N VAL A 68 23.23 -18.94 -27.18
CA VAL A 68 23.54 -20.04 -26.24
C VAL A 68 23.20 -19.65 -24.80
N PHE A 69 22.57 -20.54 -24.03
CA PHE A 69 22.29 -20.36 -22.61
C PHE A 69 22.49 -21.63 -21.77
N SER A 70 22.81 -21.47 -20.48
CA SER A 70 22.89 -22.57 -19.50
C SER A 70 21.63 -22.67 -18.65
N LEU A 71 21.31 -23.89 -18.21
CA LEU A 71 20.15 -24.22 -17.39
C LEU A 71 20.61 -25.10 -16.21
N GLU A 72 20.81 -24.49 -15.05
CA GLU A 72 21.37 -25.16 -13.85
C GLU A 72 20.26 -25.51 -12.85
N MET A 73 19.67 -26.69 -13.03
CA MET A 73 18.55 -27.20 -12.22
C MET A 73 18.97 -28.37 -11.32
N THR A 74 20.23 -28.38 -10.89
CA THR A 74 20.77 -29.40 -9.97
C THR A 74 20.17 -29.28 -8.56
N ASN A 75 19.99 -28.06 -8.06
CA ASN A 75 19.35 -27.75 -6.77
C ASN A 75 17.83 -27.55 -6.89
N ALA A 76 17.22 -27.93 -8.00
CA ALA A 76 15.78 -27.77 -8.21
C ALA A 76 14.94 -28.72 -7.37
N ARG A 77 13.78 -28.24 -6.92
CA ARG A 77 12.70 -29.11 -6.45
C ARG A 77 12.10 -29.88 -7.65
N PRO A 78 11.31 -30.94 -7.41
CA PRO A 78 10.61 -31.62 -8.49
C PRO A 78 9.83 -30.60 -9.33
N MET A 79 10.04 -30.58 -10.64
CA MET A 79 9.41 -29.57 -11.50
C MET A 79 9.27 -30.04 -12.95
N ASN A 80 8.26 -29.48 -13.62
CA ASN A 80 8.05 -29.60 -15.06
C ASN A 80 8.35 -28.22 -15.67
N LEU A 81 9.44 -28.13 -16.42
CA LEU A 81 9.92 -26.90 -17.04
C LEU A 81 9.62 -26.91 -18.55
N ILE A 82 8.71 -26.05 -18.98
CA ILE A 82 8.32 -25.91 -20.39
C ILE A 82 9.20 -24.82 -21.02
N LEU A 83 9.99 -25.20 -22.02
CA LEU A 83 10.92 -24.31 -22.70
C LEU A 83 10.42 -23.95 -24.10
N THR A 84 10.32 -22.65 -24.37
CA THR A 84 9.91 -22.10 -25.67
C THR A 84 10.85 -21.02 -26.15
N SER A 85 11.02 -20.91 -27.47
CA SER A 85 11.79 -19.84 -28.10
C SER A 85 11.27 -19.61 -29.51
N SER A 86 11.13 -18.33 -29.88
CA SER A 86 10.92 -17.92 -31.26
C SER A 86 12.17 -18.17 -32.11
N ASP A 87 13.35 -18.03 -31.50
CA ASP A 87 14.66 -18.12 -32.12
C ASP A 87 15.29 -19.51 -32.11
N LYS A 88 16.19 -19.75 -33.05
CA LYS A 88 17.11 -20.91 -32.97
C LYS A 88 18.13 -20.66 -31.85
N ALA A 89 18.01 -21.44 -30.78
CA ALA A 89 18.82 -21.30 -29.58
C ALA A 89 19.42 -22.64 -29.13
N HIS A 90 20.49 -22.58 -28.37
CA HIS A 90 21.25 -23.72 -27.86
C HIS A 90 21.25 -23.70 -26.32
N CYS A 91 20.79 -24.78 -25.71
CA CYS A 91 20.68 -24.91 -24.26
C CYS A 91 21.67 -25.94 -23.73
N LEU A 92 22.35 -25.62 -22.64
CA LEU A 92 23.20 -26.52 -21.87
C LEU A 92 22.49 -26.89 -20.55
N PRO A 93 21.64 -27.93 -20.52
CA PRO A 93 20.96 -28.35 -19.30
C PRO A 93 21.89 -29.13 -18.36
N LYS A 94 21.86 -28.78 -17.07
CA LYS A 94 22.35 -29.60 -15.95
C LYS A 94 21.19 -29.87 -14.99
N LEU A 95 20.65 -31.08 -15.02
CA LEU A 95 19.41 -31.44 -14.34
C LEU A 95 19.66 -32.37 -13.15
N ASN A 96 18.76 -32.36 -12.18
CA ASN A 96 18.59 -33.48 -11.26
C ASN A 96 17.45 -34.40 -11.73
N THR A 97 17.30 -35.56 -11.08
CA THR A 97 16.33 -36.59 -11.47
C THR A 97 14.86 -36.19 -11.33
N GLY A 98 14.54 -35.14 -10.56
CA GLY A 98 13.18 -34.62 -10.36
C GLY A 98 12.74 -33.52 -11.34
N VAL A 99 13.64 -33.06 -12.22
CA VAL A 99 13.35 -31.99 -13.19
C VAL A 99 13.04 -32.62 -14.54
N ASN A 100 11.86 -32.36 -15.09
CA ASN A 100 11.45 -32.74 -16.44
C ASN A 100 11.41 -31.51 -17.36
N ILE A 101 12.07 -31.56 -18.51
CA ILE A 101 11.98 -30.53 -19.55
C ILE A 101 10.94 -30.92 -20.59
N TYR A 102 10.06 -30.00 -20.94
CA TYR A 102 9.13 -30.11 -22.06
C TYR A 102 9.52 -29.09 -23.13
N VAL A 103 9.78 -29.56 -24.34
CA VAL A 103 10.06 -28.73 -25.52
C VAL A 103 9.10 -29.07 -26.64
N HIS A 104 8.77 -28.08 -27.46
CA HIS A 104 7.92 -28.31 -28.63
C HIS A 104 8.56 -29.35 -29.56
N SER A 105 7.76 -30.22 -30.20
CA SER A 105 8.30 -31.23 -31.15
C SER A 105 9.13 -30.58 -32.26
N ASN A 106 8.66 -29.44 -32.77
CA ASN A 106 9.38 -28.58 -33.72
C ASN A 106 10.01 -27.36 -33.01
N SER A 107 10.58 -27.54 -31.81
CA SER A 107 11.23 -26.45 -31.07
C SER A 107 12.50 -25.98 -31.78
N ASN A 108 12.68 -24.66 -31.82
CA ASN A 108 13.92 -24.03 -32.26
C ASN A 108 15.06 -24.16 -31.23
N ILE A 109 14.77 -24.66 -30.02
CA ILE A 109 15.77 -24.94 -28.97
C ILE A 109 16.43 -26.31 -29.19
N VAL A 110 17.75 -26.30 -29.35
CA VAL A 110 18.61 -27.49 -29.33
C VAL A 110 19.15 -27.70 -27.92
N LEU A 111 18.70 -28.77 -27.25
CA LEU A 111 19.18 -29.19 -25.94
C LEU A 111 20.43 -30.08 -26.10
N TYR A 112 21.54 -29.74 -25.45
CA TYR A 112 22.75 -30.57 -25.38
C TYR A 112 22.83 -31.30 -24.02
N SER A 113 21.96 -32.27 -23.80
CA SER A 113 21.99 -33.17 -22.64
C SER A 113 22.81 -34.43 -22.92
N ASN A 114 23.16 -35.19 -21.87
CA ASN A 114 23.65 -36.55 -22.07
C ASN A 114 22.51 -37.47 -22.54
N PRO A 115 22.77 -38.43 -23.46
CA PRO A 115 21.73 -39.30 -24.02
C PRO A 115 21.10 -40.29 -23.02
N SER A 116 21.55 -40.31 -21.76
CA SER A 116 20.99 -41.09 -20.65
C SER A 116 19.90 -40.35 -19.85
N GLU A 117 19.62 -39.09 -20.14
CA GLU A 117 18.64 -38.28 -19.41
C GLU A 117 17.22 -38.46 -19.98
N ASN A 118 16.46 -39.40 -19.39
CA ASN A 118 15.05 -39.68 -19.75
C ASN A 118 14.07 -38.52 -19.48
N ASN A 119 14.56 -37.43 -18.90
CA ASN A 119 13.76 -36.33 -18.37
C ASN A 119 13.43 -35.24 -19.41
N ILE A 120 13.63 -35.51 -20.71
CA ILE A 120 13.38 -34.56 -21.80
C ILE A 120 12.25 -35.08 -22.69
N HIS A 121 11.16 -34.33 -22.72
CA HIS A 121 9.93 -34.67 -23.43
C HIS A 121 9.72 -33.72 -24.62
N ARG A 122 9.44 -34.30 -25.80
CA ARG A 122 9.07 -33.57 -27.01
C ARG A 122 7.59 -33.77 -27.30
N GLN A 123 6.80 -32.70 -27.20
CA GLN A 123 5.34 -32.75 -27.34
C GLN A 123 4.86 -31.58 -28.22
N VAL A 124 3.68 -31.71 -28.83
CA VAL A 124 3.04 -30.62 -29.58
C VAL A 124 2.17 -29.82 -28.61
N PHE A 125 2.40 -28.52 -28.54
CA PHE A 125 1.68 -27.58 -27.68
C PHE A 125 1.73 -26.15 -28.29
N PRO A 126 0.82 -25.24 -27.90
CA PRO A 126 0.75 -23.90 -28.50
C PRO A 126 2.01 -23.07 -28.27
N THR A 127 2.36 -22.20 -29.22
CA THR A 127 3.49 -21.26 -29.09
C THR A 127 3.07 -19.85 -28.67
N GLN A 128 1.78 -19.53 -28.68
CA GLN A 128 1.26 -18.26 -28.17
C GLN A 128 1.18 -18.31 -26.63
N GLU A 129 1.60 -17.24 -25.95
CA GLU A 129 1.80 -17.21 -24.50
C GLU A 129 0.52 -17.54 -23.69
N GLU A 130 -0.63 -16.92 -23.99
CA GLU A 130 -1.88 -17.20 -23.27
C GLU A 130 -2.42 -18.62 -23.55
N GLU A 131 -2.21 -19.13 -24.76
CA GLU A 131 -2.65 -20.47 -25.14
C GLU A 131 -1.76 -21.54 -24.50
N LEU A 132 -0.45 -21.28 -24.38
CA LEU A 132 0.52 -22.13 -23.70
C LEU A 132 0.21 -22.24 -22.20
N VAL A 133 -0.14 -21.14 -21.54
CA VAL A 133 -0.58 -21.16 -20.13
C VAL A 133 -1.86 -22.00 -19.95
N ARG A 134 -2.83 -21.85 -20.86
CA ARG A 134 -4.05 -22.67 -20.86
C ARG A 134 -3.77 -24.15 -21.07
N TRP A 135 -2.91 -24.49 -22.04
CA TRP A 135 -2.49 -25.85 -22.29
C TRP A 135 -1.78 -26.47 -21.08
N ALA A 136 -0.82 -25.78 -20.49
CA ALA A 136 -0.10 -26.27 -19.31
C ALA A 136 -1.03 -26.46 -18.09
N THR A 137 -2.05 -25.60 -17.96
CA THR A 137 -3.08 -25.74 -16.92
C THR A 137 -3.99 -26.95 -17.17
N GLN A 138 -4.26 -27.31 -18.43
CA GLN A 138 -5.00 -28.53 -18.78
C GLN A 138 -4.17 -29.80 -18.58
N GLU A 139 -2.90 -29.80 -19.01
CA GLU A 139 -2.00 -30.97 -18.94
C GLU A 139 -1.54 -31.27 -17.50
N PHE A 140 -1.23 -30.23 -16.72
CA PHE A 140 -0.61 -30.36 -15.40
C PHE A 140 -1.50 -29.91 -14.23
N GLY A 141 -2.71 -29.42 -14.50
CA GLY A 141 -3.65 -28.91 -13.50
C GLY A 141 -3.43 -27.45 -13.07
N GLY A 142 -2.36 -26.80 -13.54
CA GLY A 142 -2.03 -25.41 -13.22
C GLY A 142 -0.60 -25.02 -13.62
N VAL A 143 -0.25 -23.75 -13.38
CA VAL A 143 1.07 -23.17 -13.69
C VAL A 143 1.57 -22.41 -12.47
N THR A 144 2.75 -22.80 -11.97
CA THR A 144 3.45 -22.16 -10.83
C THR A 144 4.04 -20.82 -11.23
N SER A 145 4.73 -20.74 -12.39
CA SER A 145 5.17 -19.46 -12.95
C SER A 145 5.29 -19.47 -14.47
N PHE A 146 5.11 -18.29 -15.07
CA PHE A 146 5.45 -17.99 -16.46
C PHE A 146 6.45 -16.84 -16.47
N THR A 147 7.54 -16.94 -17.23
CA THR A 147 8.58 -15.91 -17.32
C THR A 147 9.08 -15.81 -18.76
N THR A 148 8.96 -14.63 -19.37
CA THR A 148 9.69 -14.31 -20.60
C THR A 148 11.04 -13.68 -20.27
N VAL A 149 12.10 -14.13 -20.93
CA VAL A 149 13.48 -13.66 -20.72
C VAL A 149 14.16 -13.41 -22.06
N ARG A 150 14.70 -12.20 -22.25
CA ARG A 150 15.50 -11.85 -23.42
C ARG A 150 17.00 -11.99 -23.12
N ASN A 151 17.76 -12.42 -24.12
CA ASN A 151 19.22 -12.59 -24.08
C ASN A 151 19.68 -13.40 -22.85
N LEU A 152 18.99 -14.51 -22.55
CA LEU A 152 19.31 -15.35 -21.42
C LEU A 152 20.74 -15.91 -21.55
N LYS A 153 21.55 -15.78 -20.49
CA LYS A 153 22.89 -16.37 -20.39
C LYS A 153 22.87 -17.63 -19.53
N GLU A 154 22.29 -17.53 -18.34
CA GLU A 154 22.16 -18.63 -17.39
C GLU A 154 20.87 -18.46 -16.58
N ILE A 155 20.16 -19.57 -16.33
CA ILE A 155 19.11 -19.62 -15.31
C ILE A 155 19.38 -20.78 -14.36
N SER A 156 19.34 -20.51 -13.05
CA SER A 156 19.62 -21.49 -12.00
C SER A 156 18.53 -21.51 -10.93
N SER A 157 18.23 -22.69 -10.37
CA SER A 157 17.32 -22.84 -9.24
C SER A 157 18.03 -22.59 -7.91
N THR A 158 17.40 -21.82 -7.02
CA THR A 158 17.88 -21.61 -5.64
C THR A 158 17.42 -22.70 -4.66
N GLY A 159 16.46 -23.55 -5.04
CA GLY A 159 15.90 -24.63 -4.22
C GLY A 159 14.82 -24.18 -3.20
N ILE A 160 14.55 -22.88 -3.13
CA ILE A 160 13.45 -22.27 -2.37
C ILE A 160 12.11 -22.65 -3.03
N ASP A 161 11.02 -22.71 -2.25
CA ASP A 161 9.67 -22.92 -2.78
C ASP A 161 9.32 -21.91 -3.88
N GLY A 162 8.91 -22.42 -5.04
CA GLY A 162 8.53 -21.61 -6.19
C GLY A 162 7.12 -21.05 -6.11
N THR A 163 6.51 -20.91 -4.92
CA THR A 163 5.11 -20.53 -4.74
C THR A 163 4.93 -19.13 -4.16
N LYS A 164 3.95 -18.39 -4.69
CA LYS A 164 3.51 -17.09 -4.17
C LYS A 164 2.19 -17.23 -3.41
N PRO A 165 2.08 -16.81 -2.14
CA PRO A 165 0.79 -16.77 -1.45
C PRO A 165 -0.23 -15.90 -2.20
N GLY A 166 -1.39 -16.46 -2.54
CA GLY A 166 -2.49 -15.72 -3.19
C GLY A 166 -3.21 -16.49 -4.30
N THR A 167 -3.13 -15.96 -5.52
CA THR A 167 -3.85 -16.49 -6.69
C THR A 167 -3.25 -17.80 -7.18
N HIS A 168 -4.11 -18.79 -7.43
CA HIS A 168 -3.72 -20.06 -8.05
C HIS A 168 -3.66 -19.96 -9.59
N ASP A 169 -4.42 -19.03 -10.17
CA ASP A 169 -4.50 -18.84 -11.62
C ASP A 169 -3.34 -18.01 -12.15
N CYS A 170 -2.63 -18.55 -13.15
CA CYS A 170 -1.60 -17.83 -13.89
C CYS A 170 -2.26 -16.86 -14.88
N ILE A 171 -2.40 -15.59 -14.48
CA ILE A 171 -2.83 -14.51 -15.37
C ILE A 171 -1.60 -13.69 -15.76
N LEU A 172 -1.27 -13.74 -17.05
CA LEU A 172 -0.16 -13.00 -17.64
C LEU A 172 -0.35 -11.48 -17.45
N LYS A 173 0.62 -10.86 -16.78
CA LYS A 173 0.60 -9.44 -16.41
C LYS A 173 2.03 -8.88 -16.34
N ASN A 174 2.14 -7.57 -16.16
CA ASN A 174 3.42 -6.98 -15.75
C ASN A 174 3.75 -7.46 -14.34
N GLU A 175 4.81 -8.24 -14.23
CA GLU A 175 5.34 -8.80 -13.00
C GLU A 175 6.83 -8.44 -12.92
N ASP A 176 7.39 -8.41 -11.72
CA ASP A 176 8.82 -8.21 -11.50
C ASP A 176 9.46 -9.58 -11.22
N PRO A 177 10.26 -10.15 -12.14
CA PRO A 177 10.91 -11.44 -11.91
C PRO A 177 11.96 -11.42 -10.80
N SER A 178 12.34 -10.28 -10.22
CA SER A 178 13.12 -10.27 -8.96
C SER A 178 12.32 -10.85 -7.79
N GLU A 179 10.99 -10.82 -7.84
CA GLU A 179 10.13 -11.48 -6.85
C GLU A 179 10.24 -13.01 -6.95
N LYS A 180 10.74 -13.57 -8.06
CA LYS A 180 10.85 -15.02 -8.28
C LYS A 180 12.13 -15.58 -7.64
N HIS A 181 12.30 -15.40 -6.33
CA HIS A 181 13.52 -15.77 -5.57
C HIS A 181 13.91 -17.26 -5.66
N PHE A 182 13.04 -18.13 -6.18
CA PHE A 182 13.31 -19.54 -6.49
C PHE A 182 14.17 -19.73 -7.75
N MET A 183 14.27 -18.72 -8.63
CA MET A 183 15.09 -18.72 -9.85
C MET A 183 16.02 -17.51 -9.89
N LYS A 184 17.31 -17.76 -10.10
CA LYS A 184 18.30 -16.73 -10.43
C LYS A 184 18.47 -16.69 -11.95
N ILE A 185 18.30 -15.51 -12.54
CA ILE A 185 18.34 -15.27 -13.99
C ILE A 185 19.49 -14.32 -14.31
N GLU A 186 20.44 -14.77 -15.11
CA GLU A 186 21.53 -13.97 -15.67
C GLU A 186 21.32 -13.77 -17.17
N ARG A 187 21.55 -12.55 -17.66
CA ARG A 187 21.34 -12.15 -19.07
C ARG A 187 22.62 -11.55 -19.65
N ILE A 188 22.74 -11.60 -20.97
CA ILE A 188 23.73 -10.83 -21.71
C ILE A 188 23.21 -9.40 -21.83
N SER A 189 23.82 -8.51 -21.05
CA SER A 189 23.54 -7.08 -21.10
C SER A 189 24.15 -6.43 -22.35
N LEU A 190 23.33 -5.72 -23.11
CA LEU A 190 23.73 -4.97 -24.31
C LEU A 190 23.63 -3.45 -24.08
N PHE A 191 23.92 -3.01 -22.86
CA PHE A 191 23.98 -1.59 -22.52
C PHE A 191 25.33 -1.02 -22.93
N ASN A 192 25.31 0.10 -23.64
CA ASN A 192 26.47 0.97 -23.65
C ASN A 192 26.41 1.80 -22.37
N SER A 193 27.44 1.75 -21.55
CA SER A 193 27.52 2.54 -20.33
C SER A 193 28.89 3.17 -20.14
N CYS A 194 28.95 4.15 -19.25
CA CYS A 194 30.20 4.63 -18.71
C CYS A 194 29.98 5.27 -17.34
N SER A 195 31.00 5.17 -16.49
CA SER A 195 31.03 5.75 -15.15
C SER A 195 32.31 6.60 -15.05
N PRO A 196 32.21 7.93 -14.84
CA PRO A 196 33.40 8.74 -14.59
C PRO A 196 34.07 8.27 -13.28
N LYS A 197 35.41 8.31 -13.23
CA LYS A 197 36.20 7.72 -12.13
C LYS A 197 35.69 8.19 -10.75
N PRO A 198 35.58 7.27 -9.76
CA PRO A 198 34.99 7.60 -8.47
C PRO A 198 35.80 8.67 -7.75
N GLN A 199 35.17 9.82 -7.51
CA GLN A 199 35.60 10.71 -6.43
C GLN A 199 35.03 10.16 -5.12
N ASN A 200 35.87 10.04 -4.09
CA ASN A 200 35.48 9.46 -2.79
C ASN A 200 34.63 10.44 -1.97
N HIS A 201 33.39 10.69 -2.42
CA HIS A 201 32.38 11.43 -1.67
C HIS A 201 31.30 10.46 -1.20
N ARG A 202 31.52 9.86 -0.02
CA ARG A 202 30.59 8.90 0.60
C ARG A 202 29.23 9.51 1.01
N ASP A 203 29.13 10.83 0.99
CA ASP A 203 28.02 11.59 1.56
C ASP A 203 27.18 12.35 0.50
N GLU A 204 27.49 12.24 -0.79
CA GLU A 204 26.71 12.84 -1.88
C GLU A 204 25.75 11.82 -2.53
N ALA A 205 24.57 12.30 -2.93
CA ALA A 205 23.53 11.45 -3.53
C ALA A 205 23.89 11.04 -4.97
N GLU A 206 23.93 9.73 -5.23
CA GLU A 206 24.38 9.14 -6.49
C GLU A 206 23.51 9.56 -7.68
N LEU A 207 24.10 9.97 -8.80
CA LEU A 207 23.36 10.38 -10.00
C LEU A 207 23.47 9.34 -11.12
N HIS A 208 22.36 8.72 -11.48
CA HIS A 208 22.27 7.77 -12.59
C HIS A 208 21.53 8.39 -13.78
N ILE A 209 22.07 8.21 -14.98
CA ILE A 209 21.54 8.82 -16.21
C ILE A 209 21.14 7.70 -17.16
N ILE A 210 19.85 7.64 -17.52
CA ILE A 210 19.31 6.70 -18.51
C ILE A 210 18.99 7.47 -19.79
N ASN A 211 19.49 6.97 -20.92
CA ASN A 211 19.23 7.48 -22.25
C ASN A 211 18.66 6.40 -23.17
N ILE A 212 17.38 6.51 -23.50
CA ILE A 212 16.76 5.72 -24.57
C ILE A 212 16.96 6.49 -25.89
N ARG A 213 17.58 5.82 -26.88
CA ARG A 213 17.87 6.39 -28.21
C ARG A 213 16.59 6.73 -28.98
N GLU A 214 16.67 7.70 -29.89
CA GLU A 214 15.48 8.26 -30.56
C GLU A 214 14.77 7.28 -31.52
N ASN A 215 15.45 6.22 -31.96
CA ASN A 215 14.89 5.19 -32.83
C ASN A 215 14.04 4.12 -32.11
N ALA A 216 13.84 4.23 -30.80
CA ALA A 216 13.07 3.26 -30.02
C ALA A 216 11.55 3.52 -30.09
N ASN A 217 10.77 2.47 -30.38
CA ASN A 217 9.29 2.52 -30.43
C ASN A 217 8.60 2.41 -29.05
N ILE A 218 9.32 2.67 -27.95
CA ILE A 218 8.81 2.47 -26.60
C ILE A 218 7.77 3.52 -26.21
N ARG A 219 6.75 3.12 -25.42
CA ARG A 219 5.71 4.03 -24.93
C ARG A 219 5.62 4.12 -23.42
N ASN A 220 5.92 3.05 -22.69
CA ASN A 220 5.91 3.05 -21.21
C ASN A 220 7.20 2.43 -20.67
N VAL A 221 7.89 3.06 -19.73
CA VAL A 221 9.08 2.51 -19.07
C VAL A 221 8.84 2.53 -17.58
N SER A 222 8.65 1.36 -16.99
CA SER A 222 8.62 1.18 -15.54
C SER A 222 10.03 1.27 -14.95
N LEU A 223 10.15 1.92 -13.80
CA LEU A 223 11.37 2.01 -13.01
C LEU A 223 11.09 1.58 -11.57
N ARG A 224 12.01 0.80 -11.02
CA ARG A 224 12.11 0.49 -9.60
C ARG A 224 13.53 0.83 -9.14
N ILE A 225 13.65 1.39 -7.95
CA ILE A 225 14.93 1.83 -7.38
C ILE A 225 14.98 1.30 -5.96
N ASP A 226 15.86 0.34 -5.72
CA ASP A 226 16.01 -0.32 -4.40
C ASP A 226 17.16 0.28 -3.58
N LYS A 227 17.73 1.39 -4.05
CA LYS A 227 18.85 2.10 -3.44
C LYS A 227 18.40 3.45 -2.87
N GLU A 228 18.88 3.74 -1.67
CA GLU A 228 18.61 5.01 -0.97
C GLU A 228 19.59 6.11 -1.46
N ASN A 229 19.19 7.37 -1.32
CA ASN A 229 19.97 8.55 -1.74
C ASN A 229 20.38 8.53 -3.23
N THR A 230 19.47 8.11 -4.10
CA THR A 230 19.66 8.07 -5.55
C THR A 230 18.96 9.24 -6.25
N ASN A 231 19.64 9.86 -7.20
CA ASN A 231 19.12 10.82 -8.16
C ASN A 231 19.09 10.16 -9.55
N VAL A 232 18.02 10.34 -10.32
CA VAL A 232 17.91 9.72 -11.66
C VAL A 232 17.48 10.71 -12.74
N PHE A 233 18.24 10.76 -13.84
CA PHE A 233 17.91 11.52 -15.04
C PHE A 233 17.41 10.58 -16.14
N LEU A 234 16.23 10.86 -16.70
CA LEU A 234 15.52 9.98 -17.63
C LEU A 234 15.28 10.68 -18.97
N ARG A 235 16.08 10.34 -19.99
CA ARG A 235 15.91 10.83 -21.37
C ARG A 235 15.41 9.72 -22.27
N GLY A 236 14.39 10.02 -23.08
CA GLY A 236 13.87 9.09 -24.08
C GLY A 236 13.09 9.79 -25.20
N PRO A 237 12.66 9.05 -26.24
CA PRO A 237 11.88 9.57 -27.36
C PRO A 237 10.63 10.33 -26.92
N ASN A 238 10.19 11.29 -27.74
CA ASN A 238 8.99 12.06 -27.45
C ASN A 238 7.74 11.16 -27.33
N GLY A 239 7.05 11.23 -26.19
CA GLY A 239 5.88 10.41 -25.88
C GLY A 239 6.18 9.17 -25.04
N THR A 240 7.44 8.94 -24.65
CA THR A 240 7.82 7.94 -23.63
C THR A 240 7.17 8.30 -22.29
N LYS A 241 6.54 7.36 -21.59
CA LYS A 241 6.02 7.57 -20.24
C LYS A 241 6.84 6.82 -19.23
N TRP A 242 7.44 7.52 -18.28
CA TRP A 242 8.19 6.91 -17.19
C TRP A 242 7.23 6.54 -16.05
N ILE A 243 7.37 5.35 -15.45
CA ILE A 243 6.44 4.82 -14.45
C ILE A 243 7.23 4.35 -13.22
N PHE A 244 7.30 5.16 -12.17
CA PHE A 244 7.98 4.74 -10.95
C PHE A 244 7.08 3.81 -10.13
N ILE A 245 7.59 2.60 -9.88
CA ILE A 245 7.02 1.60 -8.96
C ILE A 245 7.68 1.81 -7.60
N ASN A 246 6.87 2.02 -6.56
CA ASN A 246 7.33 2.20 -5.17
C ASN A 246 8.49 3.21 -5.01
N PRO A 247 8.33 4.49 -5.45
CA PRO A 247 9.41 5.47 -5.37
C PRO A 247 9.84 5.76 -3.92
N THR A 248 11.02 5.30 -3.54
CA THR A 248 11.67 5.57 -2.25
C THR A 248 12.73 6.67 -2.43
N HIS A 249 12.55 7.80 -1.72
CA HIS A 249 13.53 8.89 -1.52
C HIS A 249 14.34 9.42 -2.75
N THR A 250 13.90 9.12 -3.98
CA THR A 250 14.66 9.41 -5.21
C THR A 250 14.31 10.79 -5.77
N ARG A 251 15.30 11.62 -6.12
CA ARG A 251 15.05 12.82 -6.96
C ARG A 251 15.12 12.45 -8.44
N PHE A 252 14.20 12.97 -9.25
CA PHE A 252 14.15 12.64 -10.68
C PHE A 252 14.08 13.88 -11.58
N GLY A 253 14.60 13.73 -12.80
CA GLY A 253 14.43 14.67 -13.91
C GLY A 253 14.15 13.92 -15.20
N SER A 254 13.28 14.43 -16.07
CA SER A 254 12.98 13.80 -17.36
C SER A 254 12.58 14.78 -18.45
N ASN A 255 12.86 14.44 -19.70
CA ASN A 255 12.34 15.13 -20.88
C ASN A 255 10.90 14.76 -21.25
N ASN A 256 10.26 13.81 -20.55
CA ASN A 256 8.89 13.35 -20.81
C ASN A 256 8.03 13.27 -19.52
N GLU A 257 6.74 12.90 -19.66
CA GLU A 257 5.80 12.68 -18.54
C GLU A 257 6.28 11.54 -17.62
N ILE A 258 6.24 11.78 -16.31
CA ILE A 258 6.49 10.78 -15.27
C ILE A 258 5.17 10.46 -14.55
N LEU A 259 4.90 9.18 -14.37
CA LEU A 259 3.81 8.60 -13.60
C LEU A 259 4.41 8.00 -12.32
N LEU A 260 3.93 8.44 -11.15
CA LEU A 260 4.29 7.83 -9.87
C LEU A 260 3.15 6.92 -9.44
N LEU A 261 3.44 5.62 -9.26
CA LEU A 261 2.49 4.65 -8.73
C LEU A 261 2.67 4.54 -7.21
N THR A 262 1.84 5.28 -6.48
CA THR A 262 1.73 5.19 -5.02
C THR A 262 0.32 4.71 -4.66
N THR A 263 -0.28 5.17 -3.55
CA THR A 263 -1.71 4.93 -3.23
C THR A 263 -2.68 5.60 -4.23
N GLY A 264 -2.15 6.37 -5.19
CA GLY A 264 -2.83 6.76 -6.43
C GLY A 264 -1.82 7.00 -7.56
N THR A 265 -2.31 7.24 -8.78
CA THR A 265 -1.43 7.58 -9.93
C THR A 265 -1.23 9.09 -10.02
N GLN A 266 -0.04 9.58 -9.65
CA GLN A 266 0.32 10.98 -9.82
C GLN A 266 1.00 11.20 -11.17
N ARG A 267 0.61 12.24 -11.90
CA ARG A 267 1.28 12.70 -13.13
C ARG A 267 2.18 13.89 -12.83
N VAL A 268 3.43 13.82 -13.27
CA VAL A 268 4.41 14.91 -13.25
C VAL A 268 4.69 15.29 -14.71
N PRO A 269 4.43 16.55 -15.12
CA PRO A 269 4.77 17.02 -16.47
C PRO A 269 6.30 17.04 -16.65
N PRO A 270 6.81 16.98 -17.89
CA PRO A 270 8.25 16.99 -18.16
C PRO A 270 8.92 18.23 -17.53
N PRO A 271 9.82 18.09 -16.53
CA PRO A 271 10.48 19.22 -15.89
C PRO A 271 11.51 19.94 -16.78
N LEU A 272 11.89 19.34 -17.92
CA LEU A 272 12.85 19.92 -18.86
C LEU A 272 12.53 19.54 -20.32
N THR A 273 13.00 20.35 -21.26
CA THR A 273 13.02 20.02 -22.69
C THR A 273 14.42 19.59 -23.10
N LEU A 274 14.52 18.41 -23.72
CA LEU A 274 15.77 17.87 -24.28
C LEU A 274 15.42 16.90 -25.42
N ASN A 275 15.81 17.25 -26.65
CA ASN A 275 15.47 16.50 -27.85
C ASN A 275 16.65 15.68 -28.41
N SER A 276 17.90 15.99 -28.01
CA SER A 276 19.09 15.25 -28.43
C SER A 276 19.23 13.94 -27.64
N ASP A 277 19.57 12.83 -28.29
CA ASP A 277 20.00 11.57 -27.67
C ASP A 277 21.53 11.43 -27.61
N ASN A 278 22.28 12.47 -27.99
CA ASN A 278 23.74 12.46 -27.91
C ASN A 278 24.22 12.38 -26.45
N ALA A 279 25.02 11.35 -26.14
CA ALA A 279 25.49 11.06 -24.79
C ALA A 279 26.07 12.27 -24.04
N LYS A 280 26.94 13.06 -24.69
CA LYS A 280 27.60 14.22 -24.05
C LYS A 280 26.61 15.33 -23.70
N GLU A 281 25.64 15.58 -24.58
CA GLU A 281 24.60 16.59 -24.33
C GLU A 281 23.60 16.14 -23.25
N VAL A 282 23.21 14.86 -23.25
CA VAL A 282 22.35 14.28 -22.20
C VAL A 282 23.07 14.33 -20.84
N GLN A 283 24.34 13.96 -20.76
CA GLN A 283 25.15 14.03 -19.55
C GLN A 283 25.29 15.47 -19.04
N ARG A 284 25.68 16.41 -19.90
CA ARG A 284 25.77 17.84 -19.56
C ARG A 284 24.45 18.37 -19.01
N ARG A 285 23.33 18.02 -19.63
CA ARG A 285 21.99 18.47 -19.21
C ARG A 285 21.55 17.89 -17.86
N ALA A 286 21.94 16.65 -17.55
CA ALA A 286 21.69 16.04 -16.24
C ALA A 286 22.48 16.76 -15.13
N LEU A 287 23.76 17.05 -15.37
CA LEU A 287 24.63 17.77 -14.45
C LEU A 287 24.11 19.20 -14.18
N GLU A 288 23.66 19.92 -15.21
CA GLU A 288 23.00 21.23 -15.08
C GLU A 288 21.73 21.17 -14.23
N TYR A 289 20.86 20.17 -14.47
CA TYR A 289 19.58 20.03 -13.78
C TYR A 289 19.75 19.74 -12.28
N PHE A 290 20.65 18.81 -11.93
CA PHE A 290 20.93 18.45 -10.54
C PHE A 290 21.94 19.39 -9.85
N LYS A 291 22.58 20.31 -10.59
CA LYS A 291 23.61 21.26 -10.11
C LYS A 291 24.84 20.56 -9.49
N VAL A 292 25.23 19.42 -10.08
CA VAL A 292 26.38 18.61 -9.65
C VAL A 292 27.49 18.61 -10.72
N SER A 293 28.72 18.33 -10.31
CA SER A 293 29.92 18.35 -11.18
C SER A 293 30.19 17.01 -11.89
N THR A 294 29.66 15.92 -11.35
CA THR A 294 29.87 14.53 -11.81
C THR A 294 28.60 13.68 -11.65
N PHE A 295 28.59 12.49 -12.22
CA PHE A 295 27.51 11.51 -12.12
C PHE A 295 28.05 10.11 -11.82
N THR A 296 27.24 9.23 -11.24
CA THR A 296 27.63 7.87 -10.85
C THR A 296 27.68 6.92 -12.03
N SER A 297 26.69 6.97 -12.92
CA SER A 297 26.68 6.17 -14.16
C SER A 297 25.82 6.80 -15.25
N TYR A 298 26.21 6.55 -16.49
CA TYR A 298 25.41 6.79 -17.69
C TYR A 298 25.16 5.46 -18.39
N THR A 299 23.93 5.23 -18.84
CA THR A 299 23.48 4.01 -19.52
C THR A 299 22.63 4.39 -20.73
N GLU A 300 22.94 3.83 -21.90
CA GLU A 300 22.12 3.97 -23.10
C GLU A 300 21.80 2.63 -23.77
N PHE A 301 20.60 2.54 -24.37
CA PHE A 301 20.13 1.35 -25.07
C PHE A 301 18.98 1.65 -26.04
N ILE A 302 18.62 0.64 -26.83
CA ILE A 302 17.46 0.64 -27.74
C ILE A 302 16.49 -0.44 -27.24
N PRO A 303 15.39 -0.07 -26.54
CA PRO A 303 14.23 -0.93 -26.37
C PRO A 303 13.78 -1.53 -27.69
N SER A 304 13.44 -2.82 -27.72
CA SER A 304 12.63 -3.35 -28.84
C SER A 304 11.18 -3.51 -28.45
N ASP A 305 10.90 -3.65 -27.15
CA ASP A 305 9.55 -3.78 -26.65
C ASP A 305 8.88 -2.44 -26.32
N SER A 306 7.55 -2.40 -26.48
CA SER A 306 6.76 -1.19 -26.21
C SER A 306 6.60 -0.85 -24.73
N MET A 307 7.01 -1.75 -23.82
CA MET A 307 7.17 -1.48 -22.40
C MET A 307 8.36 -2.23 -21.79
N ILE A 308 9.04 -1.60 -20.82
CA ILE A 308 10.21 -2.15 -20.12
C ILE A 308 10.08 -1.92 -18.60
N LEU A 309 10.65 -2.80 -17.78
CA LEU A 309 10.96 -2.56 -16.37
C LEU A 309 12.48 -2.45 -16.17
N LEU A 310 12.96 -1.31 -15.67
CA LEU A 310 14.34 -1.09 -15.21
C LEU A 310 14.40 -1.20 -13.68
N VAL A 311 15.37 -1.93 -13.13
CA VAL A 311 15.66 -1.93 -11.67
C VAL A 311 17.09 -1.48 -11.42
N LEU A 312 17.25 -0.50 -10.52
CA LEU A 312 18.53 -0.14 -9.92
C LEU A 312 18.67 -0.86 -8.57
N GLY A 313 19.48 -1.92 -8.52
CA GLY A 313 19.66 -2.74 -7.33
C GLY A 313 20.86 -2.33 -6.47
N LYS A 314 20.99 -3.00 -5.32
CA LYS A 314 22.23 -3.00 -4.54
C LYS A 314 23.05 -4.21 -4.99
N LYS A 315 24.28 -4.00 -5.48
CA LYS A 315 25.27 -5.08 -5.64
C LYS A 315 25.47 -5.76 -4.28
N GLU A 316 24.94 -6.96 -4.11
CA GLU A 316 25.16 -7.78 -2.94
C GLU A 316 26.60 -8.30 -2.93
N ASN A 317 27.49 -7.56 -2.25
CA ASN A 317 28.70 -8.17 -1.72
C ASN A 317 28.27 -9.15 -0.62
N THR A 318 28.42 -10.46 -0.88
CA THR A 318 27.98 -11.54 0.01
C THR A 318 28.58 -11.40 1.42
N ALA A 319 27.82 -10.79 2.33
CA ALA A 319 28.14 -10.69 3.74
C ALA A 319 26.87 -11.02 4.53
N VAL A 320 26.72 -12.30 4.86
CA VAL A 320 25.59 -12.81 5.67
C VAL A 320 25.61 -12.16 7.05
N THR A 321 24.52 -11.51 7.44
CA THR A 321 24.20 -11.23 8.85
C THR A 321 22.69 -11.16 8.99
N ASP A 322 22.09 -12.28 9.43
CA ASP A 322 20.67 -12.35 9.75
C ASP A 322 20.31 -11.37 10.89
N ILE A 323 19.31 -10.51 10.66
CA ILE A 323 18.56 -9.83 11.72
C ILE A 323 17.08 -10.02 11.41
N PRO A 324 16.27 -10.56 12.35
CA PRO A 324 14.85 -10.82 12.11
C PRO A 324 14.07 -9.50 12.04
N ILE A 325 13.56 -9.17 10.86
CA ILE A 325 12.64 -8.04 10.67
C ILE A 325 11.25 -8.47 11.14
N THR A 326 10.76 -7.86 12.21
CA THR A 326 9.38 -8.01 12.65
C THR A 326 8.43 -7.30 11.69
N THR A 327 7.44 -8.04 11.20
CA THR A 327 6.43 -7.56 10.25
C THR A 327 5.54 -6.48 10.87
N ASN A 328 5.55 -5.28 10.28
CA ASN A 328 4.50 -4.28 10.45
C ASN A 328 3.92 -3.89 9.08
N ALA A 329 2.65 -3.44 9.08
CA ALA A 329 1.80 -3.28 7.91
C ALA A 329 2.29 -2.20 6.91
N PRO A 330 1.86 -2.25 5.63
CA PRO A 330 2.53 -1.52 4.54
C PRO A 330 2.16 -0.03 4.40
N ASN A 331 3.14 0.75 3.94
CA ASN A 331 3.01 1.96 3.14
C ASN A 331 2.12 3.10 3.69
N GLN A 332 2.59 3.76 4.75
CA GLN A 332 2.22 5.14 5.05
C GLN A 332 3.47 6.04 5.07
N MET A 333 3.34 7.24 4.51
CA MET A 333 4.41 8.26 4.51
C MET A 333 4.66 8.72 5.96
N PRO A 334 5.92 8.80 6.44
CA PRO A 334 6.20 9.10 7.84
C PRO A 334 5.95 10.59 8.15
N LEU A 335 4.74 10.87 8.63
CA LEU A 335 4.35 12.16 9.22
C LEU A 335 4.59 12.13 10.73
N LEU A 336 5.22 13.17 11.26
CA LEU A 336 5.50 13.31 12.69
C LEU A 336 4.71 14.48 13.28
N MET A 337 4.01 14.25 14.39
CA MET A 337 3.40 15.31 15.19
C MET A 337 4.20 15.51 16.47
N GLN A 338 4.70 16.73 16.67
CA GLN A 338 5.36 17.16 17.89
C GLN A 338 4.49 18.18 18.62
N LEU A 339 4.38 18.06 19.95
CA LEU A 339 3.59 18.95 20.80
C LEU A 339 4.49 19.90 21.58
N TYR A 340 3.96 21.07 21.94
CA TYR A 340 4.64 22.17 22.64
C TYR A 340 3.64 22.90 23.55
N THR A 341 4.13 23.48 24.66
CA THR A 341 3.34 24.29 25.60
C THR A 341 3.44 25.80 25.35
N SER A 342 4.31 26.23 24.44
CA SER A 342 4.59 27.62 24.13
C SER A 342 4.50 27.90 22.62
N PRO A 343 4.07 29.13 22.21
CA PRO A 343 3.91 29.51 20.80
C PRO A 343 5.24 29.74 20.06
N ASP A 344 6.37 29.60 20.73
CA ASP A 344 7.70 29.74 20.13
C ASP A 344 8.24 28.45 19.51
N TYR A 345 7.59 27.31 19.78
CA TYR A 345 7.95 25.97 19.29
C TYR A 345 9.41 25.56 19.61
N ARG A 346 10.00 26.10 20.69
CA ARG A 346 11.41 25.82 21.06
C ARG A 346 11.58 24.60 21.96
N SER A 347 10.62 24.34 22.84
CA SER A 347 10.68 23.29 23.86
C SER A 347 9.63 22.23 23.59
N PRO A 348 9.99 21.09 22.95
CA PRO A 348 9.05 20.01 22.71
C PRO A 348 8.56 19.41 24.04
N LEU A 349 7.26 19.09 24.09
CA LEU A 349 6.62 18.43 25.21
C LEU A 349 7.04 16.95 25.27
N ASP A 350 7.58 16.53 26.42
CA ASP A 350 7.80 15.12 26.71
C ASP A 350 6.45 14.40 26.83
N PRO A 351 6.27 13.20 26.22
CA PRO A 351 4.99 12.49 26.22
C PRO A 351 4.40 12.18 27.61
N ASN A 352 5.22 12.17 28.67
CA ASN A 352 4.79 11.93 30.05
C ASN A 352 4.49 13.24 30.83
N THR A 353 4.57 14.39 30.18
CA THR A 353 4.33 15.70 30.83
C THR A 353 2.84 16.04 30.81
N LYS A 354 2.24 16.11 32.00
CA LYS A 354 0.82 16.46 32.16
C LYS A 354 0.56 17.93 31.87
N VAL A 355 -0.32 18.19 30.91
CA VAL A 355 -0.76 19.55 30.55
C VAL A 355 -2.03 19.91 31.32
N GLN A 356 -2.21 21.17 31.69
CA GLN A 356 -3.44 21.62 32.37
C GLN A 356 -4.55 21.88 31.34
N SER A 357 -5.79 21.48 31.65
CA SER A 357 -6.94 21.56 30.73
C SER A 357 -7.44 22.97 30.38
N ASP A 358 -6.93 24.00 31.06
CA ASP A 358 -7.20 25.43 30.85
C ASP A 358 -6.20 26.09 29.88
N LYS A 359 -5.17 25.35 29.43
CA LYS A 359 -4.09 25.89 28.60
C LYS A 359 -4.15 25.41 27.17
N ARG A 360 -3.81 26.32 26.25
CA ARG A 360 -3.60 25.97 24.84
C ARG A 360 -2.35 25.13 24.67
N ILE A 361 -2.44 24.13 23.82
CA ILE A 361 -1.29 23.37 23.33
C ILE A 361 -1.02 23.74 21.88
N TYR A 362 0.25 23.69 21.50
CA TYR A 362 0.72 23.96 20.15
C TYR A 362 1.25 22.66 19.56
N ALA A 363 0.97 22.41 18.29
CA ALA A 363 1.47 21.25 17.57
C ALA A 363 2.14 21.67 16.26
N GLU A 364 3.25 21.01 15.96
CA GLU A 364 3.91 21.05 14.66
C GLU A 364 3.78 19.67 14.01
N ILE A 365 3.18 19.63 12.83
CA ILE A 365 3.11 18.42 12.01
C ILE A 365 4.13 18.60 10.89
N SER A 366 5.17 17.77 10.88
CA SER A 366 6.22 17.75 9.86
C SER A 366 6.13 16.52 8.99
N GLY A 367 6.49 16.68 7.72
CA GLY A 367 6.62 15.59 6.76
C GLY A 367 8.01 15.58 6.14
N HIS A 368 8.57 14.39 5.93
CA HIS A 368 9.80 14.25 5.16
C HIS A 368 9.51 14.51 3.67
N ILE A 369 10.25 15.42 3.02
CA ILE A 369 9.94 15.86 1.64
C ILE A 369 10.67 15.03 0.60
N PHE A 370 9.93 14.67 -0.47
CA PHE A 370 10.47 14.14 -1.72
C PHE A 370 10.95 15.28 -2.64
N GLY A 371 12.26 15.57 -2.64
CA GLY A 371 12.91 16.49 -3.58
C GLY A 371 12.54 17.97 -3.42
N ASP A 372 12.56 18.73 -4.52
CA ASP A 372 12.34 20.19 -4.52
C ASP A 372 10.86 20.60 -4.64
N PHE A 373 9.91 19.66 -4.51
CA PHE A 373 8.48 19.96 -4.54
C PHE A 373 7.98 20.45 -3.18
N VAL A 374 7.72 21.76 -3.08
CA VAL A 374 7.08 22.38 -1.90
C VAL A 374 5.62 21.91 -1.80
N LEU A 375 5.39 20.84 -1.03
CA LEU A 375 4.05 20.34 -0.68
C LEU A 375 3.58 20.98 0.62
N THR A 376 2.51 21.77 0.57
CA THR A 376 1.92 22.40 1.75
C THR A 376 1.08 21.37 2.51
N ILE A 377 1.43 21.09 3.77
CA ILE A 377 0.63 20.24 4.65
C ILE A 377 -0.58 21.04 5.15
N LYS A 378 -1.80 20.58 4.85
CA LYS A 378 -3.06 21.19 5.28
C LYS A 378 -3.80 20.25 6.22
N VAL A 379 -3.90 20.62 7.50
CA VAL A 379 -4.71 19.89 8.48
C VAL A 379 -6.19 20.09 8.15
N ILE A 380 -6.98 19.00 8.21
CA ILE A 380 -8.40 19.02 7.85
C ILE A 380 -9.28 18.91 9.10
N ARG A 381 -9.03 17.90 9.96
CA ARG A 381 -9.75 17.65 11.21
C ARG A 381 -8.81 16.96 12.21
N CYS A 382 -9.04 17.19 13.50
CA CYS A 382 -8.37 16.47 14.57
C CYS A 382 -9.40 15.88 15.54
N PHE A 383 -9.11 14.70 16.05
CA PHE A 383 -9.92 13.97 17.03
C PHE A 383 -9.07 13.65 18.25
N VAL A 384 -9.72 13.49 19.39
CA VAL A 384 -9.12 12.93 20.60
C VAL A 384 -9.90 11.70 21.01
N HIS A 385 -9.16 10.65 21.36
CA HIS A 385 -9.68 9.35 21.79
C HIS A 385 -9.20 9.08 23.22
N SER A 386 -10.08 8.73 24.15
CA SER A 386 -9.64 8.26 25.48
C SER A 386 -9.50 6.74 25.50
N GLU A 387 -8.31 6.24 25.81
CA GLU A 387 -8.15 4.84 26.23
C GLU A 387 -8.44 4.73 27.73
N GLY A 388 -9.59 4.16 28.07
CA GLY A 388 -10.10 4.05 29.43
C GLY A 388 -11.41 3.26 29.48
N SER A 389 -12.03 3.17 30.66
CA SER A 389 -13.24 2.35 30.88
C SER A 389 -14.49 2.79 30.10
N CYS A 390 -14.52 4.02 29.58
CA CYS A 390 -15.57 4.50 28.68
C CYS A 390 -14.89 5.22 27.48
N PRO A 391 -14.64 4.56 26.34
CA PRO A 391 -13.89 5.15 25.23
C PRO A 391 -14.69 6.26 24.53
N ALA A 392 -14.35 7.51 24.80
CA ALA A 392 -14.92 8.68 24.16
C ALA A 392 -14.06 9.13 22.97
N ARG A 393 -14.69 9.35 21.82
CA ARG A 393 -14.10 10.00 20.66
C ARG A 393 -14.75 11.36 20.45
N LYS A 394 -13.96 12.44 20.46
CA LYS A 394 -14.44 13.82 20.29
C LYS A 394 -13.64 14.54 19.22
N GLU A 395 -14.27 15.40 18.43
CA GLU A 395 -13.58 16.28 17.49
C GLU A 395 -12.99 17.48 18.25
N LEU A 396 -11.71 17.78 18.03
CA LEU A 396 -10.98 18.84 18.72
C LEU A 396 -10.73 20.00 17.74
N PRO A 397 -11.34 21.18 17.95
CA PRO A 397 -11.09 22.34 17.11
C PRO A 397 -9.64 22.81 17.20
N PHE A 398 -9.07 23.19 16.06
CA PHE A 398 -7.71 23.70 15.95
C PHE A 398 -7.69 25.07 15.26
N ILE A 399 -6.72 25.89 15.60
CA ILE A 399 -6.42 27.17 14.95
C ILE A 399 -5.11 26.97 14.16
N PRO A 400 -5.08 27.24 12.84
CA PRO A 400 -3.82 27.27 12.08
C PRO A 400 -2.93 28.42 12.57
N GLU A 401 -1.68 28.13 12.91
CA GLU A 401 -0.72 29.12 13.38
C GLU A 401 0.22 29.53 12.24
N ALA A 402 0.62 30.81 12.23
CA ALA A 402 1.43 31.35 11.14
C ALA A 402 2.86 30.76 11.16
N CYS A 403 3.16 29.94 10.15
CA CYS A 403 4.54 29.59 9.79
C CYS A 403 4.98 30.40 8.57
N PHE A 404 6.11 31.10 8.68
CA PHE A 404 6.75 31.75 7.54
C PHE A 404 7.66 30.74 6.81
N LEU A 405 7.68 30.79 5.48
CA LEU A 405 8.44 29.89 4.59
C LEU A 405 9.93 29.73 4.97
N ASN A 406 10.52 30.76 5.58
CA ASN A 406 11.93 30.78 6.00
C ASN A 406 12.19 30.07 7.35
N SER A 407 11.16 29.66 8.08
CA SER A 407 11.26 29.11 9.44
C SER A 407 10.76 27.68 9.59
N CYS A 408 9.82 27.25 8.73
CA CYS A 408 9.28 25.88 8.73
C CYS A 408 8.79 25.53 7.30
N PRO A 409 9.69 25.24 6.34
CA PRO A 409 9.31 25.01 4.94
C PRO A 409 8.50 23.72 4.72
N ASN A 410 8.63 22.76 5.65
CA ASN A 410 8.17 21.36 5.51
C ASN A 410 7.19 20.94 6.62
N SER A 411 6.70 21.88 7.42
CA SER A 411 5.79 21.63 8.54
C SER A 411 4.64 22.62 8.58
N THR A 412 3.53 22.19 9.15
CA THR A 412 2.39 23.06 9.47
C THR A 412 2.26 23.18 10.98
N ARG A 413 1.95 24.40 11.44
CA ARG A 413 1.77 24.72 12.85
C ARG A 413 0.30 24.99 13.14
N LEU A 414 -0.13 24.56 14.31
CA LEU A 414 -1.49 24.74 14.80
C LEU A 414 -1.51 24.84 16.32
N SER A 415 -2.60 25.34 16.87
CA SER A 415 -2.90 25.32 18.30
C SER A 415 -4.29 24.76 18.58
N PHE A 416 -4.47 24.19 19.78
CA PHE A 416 -5.74 23.65 20.25
C PHE A 416 -6.09 24.26 21.60
N SER A 417 -7.39 24.36 21.92
CA SER A 417 -7.83 24.54 23.31
C SER A 417 -8.33 23.23 23.90
N LEU A 418 -7.94 22.94 25.14
CA LEU A 418 -8.34 21.75 25.88
C LEU A 418 -9.59 21.95 26.74
N ASP A 419 -10.23 23.14 26.68
CA ASP A 419 -11.44 23.47 27.44
C ASP A 419 -12.56 22.43 27.26
N GLN A 420 -12.68 21.85 26.06
CA GLN A 420 -13.68 20.83 25.75
C GLN A 420 -13.46 19.46 26.41
N LEU A 421 -12.31 19.26 27.08
CA LEU A 421 -12.00 18.06 27.86
C LEU A 421 -12.29 18.22 29.36
N GLN A 422 -12.64 19.44 29.79
CA GLN A 422 -13.09 19.70 31.16
C GLN A 422 -14.41 18.95 31.40
N GLY A 423 -14.43 18.07 32.41
CA GLY A 423 -15.60 17.25 32.78
C GLY A 423 -15.66 15.82 32.21
N LEU A 424 -14.65 15.36 31.46
CA LEU A 424 -14.54 13.96 31.01
C LEU A 424 -13.67 13.16 32.01
N THR A 425 -13.95 11.88 32.26
CA THR A 425 -13.24 11.12 33.32
C THR A 425 -11.82 10.65 32.95
N SER A 426 -11.38 10.77 31.69
CA SER A 426 -10.05 10.34 31.26
C SER A 426 -8.98 11.43 31.45
N THR A 427 -7.84 11.03 32.02
CA THR A 427 -6.61 11.84 32.09
C THR A 427 -5.67 11.62 30.91
N THR A 428 -5.88 10.57 30.11
CA THR A 428 -5.05 10.18 28.96
C THR A 428 -5.87 10.27 27.68
N TRP A 429 -5.31 10.93 26.66
CA TRP A 429 -5.96 11.19 25.38
C TRP A 429 -5.00 11.00 24.21
N ASP A 430 -5.48 10.33 23.18
CA ASP A 430 -4.75 10.07 21.94
C ASP A 430 -5.25 11.06 20.88
N LEU A 431 -4.41 12.05 20.52
CA LEU A 431 -4.69 13.08 19.53
C LEU A 431 -4.39 12.55 18.12
N GLU A 432 -5.40 12.49 17.25
CA GLU A 432 -5.31 12.03 15.87
C GLU A 432 -5.72 13.15 14.90
N CYS A 433 -4.80 13.65 14.08
CA CYS A 433 -5.10 14.62 13.03
C CYS A 433 -5.08 13.97 11.64
N SER A 434 -6.09 14.29 10.82
CA SER A 434 -6.16 13.95 9.40
C SER A 434 -5.63 15.11 8.57
N VAL A 435 -4.70 14.85 7.66
CA VAL A 435 -4.01 15.89 6.87
C VAL A 435 -4.16 15.65 5.37
N LYS A 436 -4.06 16.71 4.59
CA LYS A 436 -3.91 16.68 3.13
C LYS A 436 -2.59 17.29 2.72
N LEU A 437 -1.99 16.75 1.67
CA LEU A 437 -0.81 17.32 1.02
C LEU A 437 -1.26 18.10 -0.22
N CYS A 438 -0.99 19.39 -0.25
CA CYS A 438 -1.43 20.29 -1.30
C CYS A 438 -0.25 20.78 -2.16
N TYR A 439 -0.41 20.72 -3.48
CA TYR A 439 0.46 21.39 -4.44
C TYR A 439 -0.38 22.45 -5.18
N SER A 440 -0.07 23.73 -4.94
CA SER A 440 -0.94 24.84 -5.33
C SER A 440 -2.38 24.59 -4.82
N GLU A 441 -3.40 24.68 -5.68
CA GLU A 441 -4.81 24.49 -5.32
C GLU A 441 -5.24 23.01 -5.19
N LYS A 442 -4.40 22.04 -5.59
CA LYS A 442 -4.77 20.61 -5.62
C LYS A 442 -4.25 19.88 -4.39
N CYS A 443 -5.16 19.26 -3.63
CA CYS A 443 -4.86 18.56 -2.38
C CYS A 443 -5.22 17.06 -2.43
N VAL A 444 -4.27 16.21 -2.07
CA VAL A 444 -4.42 14.75 -1.94
C VAL A 444 -4.50 14.37 -0.44
N ASP A 445 -5.11 13.23 -0.10
CA ASP A 445 -5.08 12.72 1.28
C ASP A 445 -3.64 12.38 1.70
N GLY A 446 -3.19 12.98 2.80
CA GLY A 446 -1.86 12.75 3.38
C GLY A 446 -1.89 11.69 4.49
N GLY A 447 -3.06 11.14 4.81
CA GLY A 447 -3.23 10.17 5.88
C GLY A 447 -3.42 10.82 7.25
N ARG A 448 -2.99 10.11 8.29
CA ARG A 448 -3.27 10.46 9.69
C ARG A 448 -2.03 10.39 10.53
N VAL A 449 -1.92 11.33 11.46
CA VAL A 449 -0.82 11.42 12.41
C VAL A 449 -1.37 11.43 13.83
N LYS A 450 -0.74 10.64 14.73
CA LYS A 450 -1.20 10.40 16.10
C LYS A 450 -0.15 10.82 17.14
N ARG A 451 -0.59 11.33 18.29
CA ARG A 451 0.26 11.62 19.45
C ARG A 451 -0.52 11.54 20.76
N ASN A 452 0.06 10.88 21.76
CA ASN A 452 -0.49 10.86 23.13
C ASN A 452 -0.38 12.23 23.82
N LEU A 453 -1.34 12.52 24.70
CA LEU A 453 -1.45 13.72 25.52
C LEU A 453 -2.01 13.37 26.90
N GLU A 454 -1.26 13.67 27.97
CA GLU A 454 -1.77 13.60 29.34
C GLU A 454 -2.33 14.95 29.79
N VAL A 455 -3.52 14.94 30.40
CA VAL A 455 -4.23 16.14 30.85
C VAL A 455 -4.53 16.07 32.36
N THR A 456 -4.17 17.11 33.10
CA THR A 456 -4.55 17.34 34.49
C THR A 456 -5.75 18.28 34.54
N GLN A 457 -6.80 17.85 35.23
CA GLN A 457 -8.00 18.65 35.48
C GLN A 457 -7.88 19.41 36.80
N GLN A 458 -8.44 20.63 36.85
CA GLN A 458 -8.55 21.40 38.07
C GLN A 458 -9.95 21.20 38.72
N GLY A 459 -10.00 20.54 39.88
CA GLY A 459 -11.08 20.73 40.88
C GLY A 459 -12.19 19.68 41.05
N LEU A 460 -11.86 18.54 41.70
CA LEU A 460 -12.74 17.68 42.56
C LEU A 460 -14.01 16.99 41.96
N PRO A 461 -14.58 15.92 42.58
CA PRO A 461 -14.12 15.07 43.69
C PRO A 461 -14.04 13.55 43.26
N PRO A 462 -14.37 12.46 44.03
CA PRO A 462 -13.85 11.10 43.73
C PRO A 462 -14.59 10.37 42.58
N PRO A 463 -14.06 9.24 42.06
CA PRO A 463 -14.62 8.58 40.89
C PRO A 463 -16.06 8.08 41.13
N THR A 464 -17.00 8.61 40.34
CA THR A 464 -18.34 8.04 40.15
C THR A 464 -18.25 6.67 39.46
N PRO A 465 -19.25 5.77 39.68
CA PRO A 465 -19.15 4.37 39.26
C PRO A 465 -19.01 4.22 37.73
N PRO A 466 -18.38 3.12 37.26
CA PRO A 466 -18.09 2.90 35.84
C PRO A 466 -19.37 2.90 34.99
N CYS A 467 -19.25 3.37 33.74
CA CYS A 467 -20.34 3.37 32.78
C CYS A 467 -20.87 1.94 32.60
N ILE A 468 -22.12 1.69 33.01
CA ILE A 468 -22.77 0.40 32.77
C ILE A 468 -23.21 0.38 31.31
N ASP A 469 -22.35 -0.15 30.44
CA ASP A 469 -22.70 -0.37 29.04
C ASP A 469 -23.57 -1.63 28.93
N PHE A 470 -24.88 -1.42 28.77
CA PHE A 470 -25.81 -2.47 28.41
C PHE A 470 -25.65 -2.82 26.92
N GLY A 471 -24.57 -3.52 26.60
CA GLY A 471 -24.36 -4.09 25.28
C GLY A 471 -25.55 -4.96 24.84
N LEU A 472 -25.71 -5.14 23.53
CA LEU A 472 -26.81 -5.87 22.90
C LEU A 472 -27.23 -7.18 23.62
N PRO A 473 -26.30 -8.08 24.06
CA PRO A 473 -26.69 -9.28 24.80
C PRO A 473 -27.28 -9.02 26.20
N GLY A 474 -26.88 -7.94 26.87
CA GLY A 474 -27.47 -7.52 28.15
C GLY A 474 -28.92 -7.05 28.00
N VAL A 475 -29.19 -6.22 26.97
CA VAL A 475 -30.56 -5.78 26.63
C VAL A 475 -31.43 -6.98 26.24
N LEU A 476 -30.90 -7.90 25.42
CA LEU A 476 -31.59 -9.13 25.03
C LEU A 476 -31.87 -10.03 26.24
N GLY A 477 -30.92 -10.15 27.18
CA GLY A 477 -31.08 -10.91 28.42
C GLY A 477 -32.16 -10.34 29.33
N ILE A 478 -32.24 -9.01 29.48
CA ILE A 478 -33.29 -8.33 30.25
C ILE A 478 -34.67 -8.54 29.60
N ALA A 479 -34.77 -8.36 28.28
CA ALA A 479 -36.01 -8.58 27.54
C ALA A 479 -36.50 -10.04 27.63
N PHE A 480 -35.58 -11.01 27.49
CA PHE A 480 -35.88 -12.43 27.61
C PHE A 480 -36.25 -12.83 29.05
N GLY A 481 -35.57 -12.28 30.06
CA GLY A 481 -35.92 -12.46 31.47
C GLY A 481 -37.33 -11.93 31.78
N GLY A 482 -37.67 -10.73 31.31
CA GLY A 482 -39.02 -10.18 31.42
C GLY A 482 -40.08 -11.05 30.75
N PHE A 483 -39.79 -11.58 29.55
CA PHE A 483 -40.68 -12.51 28.84
C PHE A 483 -40.89 -13.82 29.63
N LEU A 484 -39.83 -14.45 30.14
CA LEU A 484 -39.95 -15.67 30.95
C LEU A 484 -40.75 -15.45 32.24
N ILE A 485 -40.54 -14.32 32.93
CA ILE A 485 -41.33 -13.94 34.10
C ILE A 485 -42.81 -13.78 33.72
N GLY A 486 -43.11 -13.12 32.59
CA GLY A 486 -44.46 -12.98 32.06
C GLY A 486 -45.14 -14.33 31.80
N VAL A 487 -44.46 -15.26 31.11
CA VAL A 487 -44.96 -16.61 30.83
C VAL A 487 -45.21 -17.40 32.12
N LEU A 488 -44.30 -17.32 33.09
CA LEU A 488 -44.44 -17.98 34.38
C LEU A 488 -45.62 -17.42 35.20
N LEU A 489 -45.81 -16.10 35.22
CA LEU A 489 -46.94 -15.46 35.90
C LEU A 489 -48.28 -15.82 35.23
N ILE A 490 -48.34 -15.84 33.90
CA ILE A 490 -49.53 -16.28 33.15
C ILE A 490 -49.83 -17.75 33.41
N GLY A 491 -48.80 -18.62 33.42
CA GLY A 491 -48.93 -20.03 33.77
C GLY A 491 -49.42 -20.24 35.20
N ALA A 492 -48.90 -19.49 36.17
CA ALA A 492 -49.34 -19.52 37.56
C ALA A 492 -50.79 -19.02 37.72
N LEU A 493 -51.17 -17.92 37.07
CA LEU A 493 -52.55 -17.41 37.06
C LEU A 493 -53.52 -18.42 36.41
N TRP A 494 -53.10 -19.10 35.34
CA TRP A 494 -53.90 -20.14 34.70
C TRP A 494 -54.03 -21.40 35.56
N PHE A 495 -52.95 -21.83 36.22
CA PHE A 495 -52.97 -22.93 37.19
C PHE A 495 -53.88 -22.63 38.39
N ILE A 496 -53.79 -21.41 38.94
CA ILE A 496 -54.71 -20.93 39.98
C ILE A 496 -56.14 -20.93 39.42
N LYS A 497 -56.39 -20.39 38.23
CA LYS A 497 -57.73 -20.42 37.60
C LYS A 497 -58.29 -21.83 37.43
N ILE A 498 -57.46 -22.85 37.20
CA ILE A 498 -57.91 -24.25 37.14
C ILE A 498 -58.16 -24.85 38.53
N LYS A 499 -57.39 -24.46 39.54
CA LYS A 499 -57.47 -25.01 40.91
C LYS A 499 -58.45 -24.29 41.83
N THR A 500 -58.73 -23.01 41.60
CA THR A 500 -59.64 -22.17 42.41
C THR A 500 -60.82 -21.62 41.61
N GLY A 501 -60.77 -21.69 40.28
CA GLY A 501 -61.93 -21.45 39.44
C GLY A 501 -62.92 -22.59 39.58
N TYR A 502 -63.99 -22.35 40.35
CA TYR A 502 -65.22 -23.09 40.16
C TYR A 502 -65.60 -23.09 38.67
N PRO A 503 -66.13 -24.21 38.13
CA PRO A 503 -66.70 -24.19 36.80
C PRO A 503 -67.81 -23.15 36.79
N THR A 504 -67.64 -22.09 36.00
CA THR A 504 -68.77 -21.24 35.61
C THR A 504 -69.69 -22.15 34.82
N GLY A 505 -70.89 -22.39 35.37
CA GLY A 505 -71.71 -23.52 34.98
C GLY A 505 -72.01 -23.52 33.48
N LEU A 506 -71.92 -24.71 32.87
CA LEU A 506 -72.92 -25.05 31.88
C LEU A 506 -74.28 -24.90 32.55
N ASP A 507 -75.14 -24.08 31.96
CA ASP A 507 -76.59 -24.27 32.10
C ASP A 507 -77.19 -24.40 30.70
N ILE A 508 -77.87 -25.53 30.48
CA ILE A 508 -78.94 -25.73 29.49
C ILE A 508 -78.43 -25.78 28.02
N SER A 509 -78.43 -26.93 27.30
CA SER A 509 -79.39 -28.05 27.29
C SER A 509 -78.78 -29.39 26.83
N SER A 510 -79.35 -30.50 27.33
CA SER A 510 -79.37 -31.87 26.74
C SER A 510 -78.01 -32.61 26.58
N THR A 511 -77.84 -33.91 26.89
CA THR A 511 -78.79 -34.96 27.33
C THR A 511 -78.02 -36.12 28.01
N ALA A 512 -78.65 -36.74 29.03
CA ALA A 512 -78.48 -38.13 29.52
C ALA A 512 -77.13 -38.89 29.38
N ALA A 513 -76.51 -39.26 30.52
CA ALA A 513 -76.53 -40.65 31.06
C ALA A 513 -75.54 -40.86 32.25
N ASN A 514 -76.04 -41.44 33.36
CA ASN A 514 -75.43 -42.49 34.22
C ASN A 514 -73.89 -42.53 34.43
N LEU A 515 -73.27 -42.69 35.61
CA LEU A 515 -73.64 -43.15 36.98
C LEU A 515 -72.36 -42.97 37.89
N PRO A 516 -72.27 -43.32 39.20
CA PRO A 516 -72.10 -42.30 40.26
C PRO A 516 -70.89 -42.44 41.23
N GLY A 517 -70.72 -41.44 42.12
CA GLY A 517 -70.05 -41.58 43.44
C GLY A 517 -69.04 -40.46 43.76
N CYS A 518 -69.35 -39.33 44.44
CA CYS A 518 -69.80 -39.09 45.85
C CYS A 518 -68.64 -38.83 46.86
N PRO A 519 -68.83 -38.05 47.96
CA PRO A 519 -69.45 -36.71 48.04
C PRO A 519 -68.83 -35.75 49.13
N CYS A 520 -69.46 -34.57 49.35
CA CYS A 520 -69.36 -33.64 50.51
C CYS A 520 -68.09 -32.75 50.64
N SER A 521 -68.06 -31.46 51.03
CA SER A 521 -69.03 -30.34 51.27
C SER A 521 -68.20 -29.02 51.45
N GLY A 522 -68.68 -27.76 51.47
CA GLY A 522 -70.02 -27.13 51.40
C GLY A 522 -69.95 -25.60 51.70
N ALA A 523 -71.00 -25.01 52.31
CA ALA A 523 -71.05 -23.68 52.99
C ALA A 523 -71.01 -22.34 52.19
N LYS A 524 -72.21 -21.95 51.73
CA LYS A 524 -72.78 -20.63 51.37
C LYS A 524 -72.45 -19.42 52.30
N ARG A 525 -72.26 -18.21 51.73
CA ARG A 525 -72.87 -16.91 52.20
C ARG A 525 -72.77 -15.76 51.16
N GLN A 526 -73.57 -14.71 51.35
CA GLN A 526 -74.01 -13.69 50.36
C GLN A 526 -73.85 -12.23 50.93
N PRO A 527 -74.27 -11.11 50.27
CA PRO A 527 -73.41 -9.90 50.14
C PRO A 527 -74.02 -8.57 50.66
N VAL A 528 -73.20 -7.49 50.69
CA VAL A 528 -73.51 -6.06 50.99
C VAL A 528 -72.38 -5.20 50.39
N SER A 529 -72.49 -3.92 49.95
CA SER A 529 -73.55 -3.09 49.32
C SER A 529 -72.89 -1.79 48.76
N THR A 530 -73.61 -0.98 47.99
CA THR A 530 -73.18 0.14 47.11
C THR A 530 -72.85 1.50 47.78
N ASN A 531 -71.79 2.20 47.34
CA ASN A 531 -71.81 3.58 46.79
C ASN A 531 -70.40 4.12 46.35
N PRO A 532 -70.27 5.24 45.58
CA PRO A 532 -69.27 5.33 44.48
C PRO A 532 -68.26 6.51 44.51
N SER A 533 -67.56 6.70 43.37
CA SER A 533 -66.86 7.90 42.82
C SER A 533 -65.30 7.91 42.84
N PRO A 534 -64.59 8.67 41.97
CA PRO A 534 -65.03 9.42 40.76
C PRO A 534 -64.20 9.22 39.45
N SER A 535 -64.82 9.64 38.33
CA SER A 535 -64.26 10.23 37.09
C SER A 535 -63.26 9.47 36.18
N GLU A 536 -63.68 9.32 34.92
CA GLU A 536 -62.86 8.99 33.74
C GLU A 536 -62.17 10.24 33.16
N ASN A 537 -60.85 10.18 32.92
CA ASN A 537 -60.12 10.90 31.85
C ASN A 537 -58.69 10.32 31.84
N SER A 538 -58.14 9.71 30.79
CA SER A 538 -58.07 10.26 29.44
C SER A 538 -57.96 9.16 28.38
N SER A 539 -58.79 9.25 27.35
CA SER A 539 -58.71 8.40 26.16
C SER A 539 -57.63 8.90 25.20
N ALA A 540 -56.55 8.14 25.02
CA ALA A 540 -55.65 8.32 23.88
C ALA A 540 -56.23 7.60 22.65
N ASN A 541 -57.19 8.24 21.96
CA ASN A 541 -57.71 7.73 20.69
C ASN A 541 -57.19 8.58 19.53
N ALA A 542 -56.80 7.93 18.43
CA ALA A 542 -56.17 8.60 17.30
C ALA A 542 -57.19 9.26 16.36
N SER A 543 -56.85 10.42 15.79
CA SER A 543 -57.46 10.89 14.55
C SER A 543 -56.54 11.81 13.76
N ILE A 544 -56.59 11.67 12.44
CA ILE A 544 -55.98 12.55 11.45
C ILE A 544 -56.89 13.78 11.28
N GLY A 545 -56.31 14.98 11.18
CA GLY A 545 -57.07 16.21 10.94
C GLY A 545 -56.18 17.35 10.44
N SER A 546 -56.34 17.74 9.17
CA SER A 546 -55.62 18.85 8.56
C SER A 546 -56.37 20.18 8.77
N THR A 547 -55.66 21.27 9.08
CA THR A 547 -56.16 22.63 8.83
C THR A 547 -55.06 23.52 8.26
N GLN A 548 -55.47 24.28 7.25
CA GLN A 548 -54.69 25.18 6.40
C GLN A 548 -54.95 26.63 6.82
N SER A 549 -53.92 27.48 6.89
CA SER A 549 -54.05 28.90 6.50
C SER A 549 -52.69 29.63 6.43
N THR A 550 -52.39 30.19 5.26
CA THR A 550 -51.40 31.24 4.98
C THR A 550 -51.99 32.63 5.34
N PRO A 551 -51.26 33.77 5.38
CA PRO A 551 -50.86 34.47 4.13
C PRO A 551 -49.61 35.41 4.14
N THR A 552 -49.02 35.62 2.94
CA THR A 552 -48.36 36.87 2.40
C THR A 552 -47.17 37.52 3.15
N SER A 553 -46.22 38.25 2.54
CA SER A 553 -46.04 38.84 1.18
C SER A 553 -44.50 38.99 0.89
N SER A 554 -43.98 38.78 -0.33
CA SER A 554 -43.69 39.79 -1.39
C SER A 554 -42.62 40.84 -1.01
N MET A 555 -41.68 41.33 -1.84
CA MET A 555 -41.45 41.34 -3.31
C MET A 555 -39.93 41.45 -3.63
N ALA A 556 -39.60 41.38 -4.93
CA ALA A 556 -38.32 41.70 -5.61
C ALA A 556 -37.30 40.57 -5.72
#